data_AF-V5GUS6-F1
#
_entry.id   AF-V5GUS6-F1
#
_cell.length_a   1.000
_cell.length_b   1.000
_cell.length_c   1.000
_cell.angle_alpha   90.00
_cell.angle_beta   90.00
_cell.angle_gamma   90.00
#
_symmetry.space_group_name_H-M   'P 1'
#
loop_
_entity.id
_entity.type
_entity.pdbx_description
1 polymer ?
#
loop_
_entity_poly.entity_id
_entity_poly.type
_entity_poly.pdbx_seq_one_letter_code
_entity_poly.pdbx_strand_id
1 'polypeptide(L)'
;RFGNQADHFLGALAFARALNRTLVLPPWVEYRVGQPHSVQVPFDTYFKVDKLKAFHSVILMEKFMKDLAPTVWPPGNRTVLCYQGRGGGSCQAKEGNPFGPFWDTFGVDFDDSEFYAPLHYDVHRGDTAQRWNDKYPPSRWPVLAFTGAPASFPVQEENLSLQAHLAWSDSVLHRAKHFVASTLKAPFVGIHLRNGIDWERACEHLEDSPLLFSAPQCVGYSGQKGPLPREACLPQVDTVLAQLKRVVRALKARTVFVASDNDHMLPAINKALEPLHVVAHAREPSEPHVDLAILGLANHFVGNCVSSFSAFAKRHRDVLGLSTSFWAFPPPAKPHPHQEL
;
A
#
# COMPACT_ATOMS: atom_id res chain seq x y z
N ARG A 1 1.64 -4.11 6.87
CA ARG A 1 1.78 -2.69 7.30
C ARG A 1 1.01 -1.79 6.33
N PHE A 2 1.22 -0.46 6.36
CA PHE A 2 0.47 0.52 5.56
C PHE A 2 0.30 0.15 4.07
N GLY A 3 1.37 -0.23 3.36
CA GLY A 3 1.28 -0.60 1.94
C GLY A 3 0.25 -1.69 1.64
N ASN A 4 0.24 -2.77 2.44
CA ASN A 4 -0.76 -3.84 2.30
C ASN A 4 -2.18 -3.38 2.63
N GLN A 5 -2.33 -2.51 3.63
CA GLN A 5 -3.65 -1.93 3.96
C GLN A 5 -4.17 -1.06 2.81
N ALA A 6 -3.29 -0.28 2.18
CA ALA A 6 -3.66 0.55 1.04
C ALA A 6 -4.01 -0.28 -0.20
N ASP A 7 -3.28 -1.37 -0.47
CA ASP A 7 -3.64 -2.32 -1.54
C ASP A 7 -5.02 -2.95 -1.31
N HIS A 8 -5.25 -3.47 -0.11
CA HIS A 8 -6.56 -4.00 0.29
C HIS A 8 -7.67 -2.96 0.20
N PHE A 9 -7.40 -1.71 0.60
CA PHE A 9 -8.38 -0.64 0.56
C PHE A 9 -8.90 -0.38 -0.87
N LEU A 10 -8.02 -0.39 -1.87
CA LEU A 10 -8.44 -0.21 -3.27
C LEU A 10 -9.41 -1.32 -3.72
N GLY A 11 -9.14 -2.57 -3.36
CA GLY A 11 -10.06 -3.68 -3.64
C GLY A 11 -11.38 -3.55 -2.88
N ALA A 12 -11.34 -3.19 -1.59
CA ALA A 12 -12.55 -3.01 -0.77
C ALA A 12 -13.42 -1.85 -1.27
N LEU A 13 -12.79 -0.77 -1.80
CA LEU A 13 -13.49 0.35 -2.43
C LEU A 13 -14.21 -0.08 -3.71
N ALA A 14 -13.56 -0.87 -4.56
CA ALA A 14 -14.18 -1.44 -5.76
C ALA A 14 -15.34 -2.37 -5.39
N PHE A 15 -15.13 -3.25 -4.40
CA PHE A 15 -16.13 -4.19 -3.91
C PHE A 15 -17.37 -3.49 -3.37
N ALA A 16 -17.19 -2.49 -2.49
CA ALA A 16 -18.30 -1.72 -1.94
C ALA A 16 -19.10 -0.98 -3.02
N ARG A 17 -18.42 -0.44 -4.04
CA ARG A 17 -19.07 0.19 -5.19
C ARG A 17 -19.88 -0.82 -5.99
N ALA A 18 -19.33 -2.00 -6.28
CA ALA A 18 -20.01 -3.04 -7.05
C ALA A 18 -21.27 -3.55 -6.33
N LEU A 19 -21.23 -3.67 -5.01
CA LEU A 19 -22.38 -4.04 -4.19
C LEU A 19 -23.37 -2.88 -3.96
N ASN A 20 -23.03 -1.66 -4.38
CA ASN A 20 -23.78 -0.43 -4.11
C ASN A 20 -24.07 -0.22 -2.60
N ARG A 21 -23.06 -0.48 -1.76
CA ARG A 21 -23.14 -0.32 -0.29
C ARG A 21 -22.14 0.71 0.17
N THR A 22 -22.55 1.64 1.03
CA THR A 22 -21.65 2.65 1.59
C THR A 22 -20.45 1.98 2.27
N LEU A 23 -19.23 2.35 1.87
CA LEU A 23 -18.02 1.86 2.52
C LEU A 23 -17.75 2.66 3.79
N VAL A 24 -17.68 1.96 4.92
CA VAL A 24 -17.14 2.52 6.15
C VAL A 24 -15.62 2.55 6.04
N LEU A 25 -15.03 3.75 5.97
CA LEU A 25 -13.60 3.96 5.83
C LEU A 25 -12.90 3.50 7.13
N PRO A 26 -12.07 2.45 7.07
CA PRO A 26 -11.44 1.91 8.26
C PRO A 26 -10.34 2.86 8.76
N PRO A 27 -10.06 2.92 10.07
CA PRO A 27 -8.81 3.51 10.52
C PRO A 27 -7.63 2.69 10.01
N TRP A 28 -6.51 3.37 9.79
CA TRP A 28 -5.23 2.74 9.48
C TRP A 28 -4.64 2.11 10.74
N VAL A 29 -4.06 0.92 10.59
CA VAL A 29 -3.43 0.18 11.69
C VAL A 29 -1.93 0.47 11.69
N GLU A 30 -1.45 1.11 12.75
CA GLU A 30 -0.03 1.35 13.00
C GLU A 30 0.52 0.45 14.11
N TYR A 31 1.72 -0.07 13.93
CA TYR A 31 2.49 -0.75 14.97
C TYR A 31 3.58 0.19 15.45
N ARG A 32 3.52 0.60 16.71
CA ARG A 32 4.48 1.55 17.30
C ARG A 32 5.44 0.80 18.21
N VAL A 33 6.73 1.13 18.11
CA VAL A 33 7.76 0.52 18.96
C VAL A 33 7.42 0.79 20.43
N GLY A 34 7.51 -0.25 21.26
CA GLY A 34 7.19 -0.17 22.68
C GLY A 34 5.70 -0.23 23.02
N GLN A 35 4.80 -0.29 22.04
CA GLN A 35 3.37 -0.47 22.29
C GLN A 35 2.96 -1.93 22.08
N PRO A 36 2.26 -2.56 23.05
CA PRO A 36 1.86 -3.97 22.95
C PRO A 36 0.74 -4.19 21.92
N HIS A 37 -0.08 -3.17 21.67
CA HIS A 37 -1.22 -3.21 20.75
C HIS A 37 -1.03 -2.25 19.59
N SER A 38 -1.67 -2.57 18.46
CA SER A 38 -1.73 -1.65 17.33
C SER A 38 -2.52 -0.38 17.68
N VAL A 39 -2.21 0.72 17.00
CA VAL A 39 -2.98 1.97 17.06
C VAL A 39 -3.87 2.08 15.83
N GLN A 40 -5.13 2.45 16.03
CA GLN A 40 -6.11 2.74 14.99
C GLN A 40 -6.10 4.24 14.71
N VAL A 41 -5.52 4.64 13.59
CA VAL A 41 -5.42 6.04 13.16
C VAL A 41 -6.59 6.37 12.24
N PRO A 42 -7.41 7.41 12.52
CA PRO A 42 -8.54 7.79 11.68
C PRO A 42 -8.15 7.95 10.22
N PHE A 43 -9.01 7.49 9.31
CA PHE A 43 -8.72 7.46 7.86
C PHE A 43 -8.30 8.84 7.33
N ASP A 44 -9.01 9.88 7.79
CA ASP A 44 -8.85 11.28 7.38
C ASP A 44 -7.60 11.96 7.93
N THR A 45 -6.86 11.31 8.84
CA THR A 45 -5.52 11.74 9.25
C THR A 45 -4.59 11.85 8.04
N TYR A 46 -4.65 10.87 7.13
CA TYR A 46 -3.75 10.81 5.97
C TYR A 46 -4.41 11.18 4.66
N PHE A 47 -5.73 11.03 4.51
CA PHE A 47 -6.40 11.19 3.21
C PHE A 47 -7.65 12.06 3.27
N LYS A 48 -7.88 12.85 2.21
CA LYS A 48 -9.12 13.61 2.06
C LYS A 48 -10.27 12.69 1.69
N VAL A 49 -11.35 12.76 2.46
CA VAL A 49 -12.56 11.93 2.24
C VAL A 49 -13.34 12.38 0.99
N ASP A 50 -13.30 13.66 0.62
CA ASP A 50 -14.16 14.20 -0.45
C ASP A 50 -13.85 13.63 -1.83
N LYS A 51 -12.58 13.28 -2.10
CA LYS A 51 -12.18 12.63 -3.36
C LYS A 51 -12.73 11.20 -3.49
N LEU A 52 -12.93 10.52 -2.37
CA LEU A 52 -13.56 9.19 -2.32
C LEU A 52 -15.06 9.28 -2.46
N LYS A 53 -15.71 10.27 -1.82
CA LYS A 53 -17.15 10.54 -1.97
C LYS A 53 -17.55 10.80 -3.42
N ALA A 54 -16.66 11.39 -4.22
CA ALA A 54 -16.89 11.60 -5.65
C ALA A 54 -16.88 10.28 -6.46
N PHE A 55 -16.28 9.21 -5.93
CA PHE A 55 -16.24 7.89 -6.57
C PHE A 55 -17.36 6.97 -6.11
N HIS A 56 -17.60 6.92 -4.80
CA HIS A 56 -18.59 6.05 -4.18
C HIS A 56 -19.02 6.60 -2.81
N SER A 57 -20.19 6.19 -2.32
CA SER A 57 -20.65 6.53 -0.98
C SER A 57 -19.70 5.99 0.08
N VAL A 58 -19.13 6.89 0.89
CA VAL A 58 -18.20 6.56 1.99
C VAL A 58 -18.55 7.32 3.27
N ILE A 59 -18.25 6.73 4.42
CA ILE A 59 -18.39 7.34 5.75
C ILE A 59 -17.21 6.96 6.64
N LEU A 60 -16.73 7.86 7.49
CA LEU A 60 -15.67 7.54 8.47
C LEU A 60 -16.18 6.51 9.50
N MET A 61 -15.31 5.59 9.94
CA MET A 61 -15.64 4.60 10.97
C MET A 61 -16.15 5.27 12.25
N GLU A 62 -15.48 6.33 12.70
CA GLU A 62 -15.84 7.10 13.90
C GLU A 62 -17.26 7.67 13.77
N LYS A 63 -17.60 8.20 12.58
CA LYS A 63 -18.92 8.74 12.29
C LYS A 63 -19.99 7.66 12.19
N PHE A 64 -19.68 6.55 11.51
CA PHE A 64 -20.59 5.40 11.40
C PHE A 64 -20.93 4.84 12.79
N MET A 65 -19.91 4.60 13.62
CA MET A 65 -20.08 4.02 14.95
C MET A 65 -20.85 4.94 15.90
N LYS A 66 -20.69 6.26 15.76
CA LYS A 66 -21.42 7.24 16.56
C LYS A 66 -22.86 7.45 16.09
N ASP A 67 -23.06 7.66 14.80
CA ASP A 67 -24.31 8.24 14.27
C ASP A 67 -25.26 7.17 13.70
N LEU A 68 -24.75 6.04 13.20
CA LEU A 68 -25.56 5.04 12.49
C LEU A 68 -25.61 3.68 13.20
N ALA A 69 -24.47 3.18 13.67
CA ALA A 69 -24.37 1.87 14.29
C ALA A 69 -25.38 1.63 15.43
N PRO A 70 -25.69 2.60 16.33
CA PRO A 70 -26.67 2.36 17.39
C PRO A 70 -28.08 2.01 16.88
N THR A 71 -28.43 2.43 15.65
CA THR A 71 -29.75 2.17 15.05
C THR A 71 -29.72 1.02 14.07
N VAL A 72 -28.73 0.97 13.17
CA VAL A 72 -28.70 -0.02 12.07
C VAL A 72 -27.87 -1.27 12.37
N TRP A 73 -27.04 -1.22 13.43
CA TRP A 73 -26.15 -2.31 13.83
C TRP A 73 -25.87 -2.32 15.35
N PRO A 74 -26.94 -2.41 16.17
CA PRO A 74 -26.83 -2.33 17.63
C PRO A 74 -26.11 -3.56 18.21
N PRO A 75 -25.51 -3.43 19.42
CA PRO A 75 -25.04 -4.60 20.18
C PRO A 75 -26.15 -5.65 20.37
N GLY A 76 -25.79 -6.94 20.39
CA GLY A 76 -26.75 -8.05 20.42
C GLY A 76 -27.20 -8.53 19.04
N ASN A 77 -26.82 -7.83 17.96
CA ASN A 77 -27.12 -8.19 16.58
C ASN A 77 -25.91 -7.95 15.64
N ARG A 78 -24.68 -8.01 16.17
CA ARG A 78 -23.47 -7.76 15.41
C ARG A 78 -22.87 -9.07 14.88
N THR A 79 -23.23 -9.44 13.67
CA THR A 79 -22.64 -10.59 12.98
C THR A 79 -21.38 -10.18 12.21
N VAL A 80 -20.32 -10.98 12.32
CA VAL A 80 -19.10 -10.84 11.51
C VAL A 80 -19.03 -11.86 10.40
N LEU A 81 -18.52 -11.46 9.24
CA LEU A 81 -18.37 -12.28 8.05
C LEU A 81 -16.92 -12.75 7.88
N CYS A 82 -16.76 -14.03 7.59
CA CYS A 82 -15.49 -14.64 7.15
C CYS A 82 -15.76 -15.75 6.12
N TYR A 83 -14.72 -16.21 5.42
CA TYR A 83 -14.91 -17.22 4.36
C TYR A 83 -15.52 -18.51 4.92
N GLN A 84 -14.95 -18.99 6.02
CA GLN A 84 -15.34 -20.20 6.74
C GLN A 84 -14.88 -20.09 8.20
N GLY A 85 -15.44 -20.94 9.07
CA GLY A 85 -15.06 -21.01 10.48
C GLY A 85 -13.58 -21.37 10.70
N ARG A 86 -12.99 -20.79 11.74
CA ARG A 86 -11.64 -21.10 12.26
C ARG A 86 -11.76 -21.79 13.62
N GLY A 87 -10.67 -22.45 14.05
CA GLY A 87 -10.58 -23.40 15.17
C GLY A 87 -11.58 -23.23 16.32
N GLY A 88 -12.75 -23.86 16.22
CA GLY A 88 -13.88 -23.66 17.13
C GLY A 88 -15.20 -23.31 16.44
N GLY A 89 -15.21 -23.17 15.11
CA GLY A 89 -16.42 -23.04 14.31
C GLY A 89 -16.97 -21.63 14.19
N SER A 90 -16.19 -20.60 14.54
CA SER A 90 -16.55 -19.17 14.42
C SER A 90 -15.51 -18.40 13.61
N CYS A 91 -15.76 -17.13 13.31
CA CYS A 91 -14.82 -16.30 12.56
C CYS A 91 -13.59 -15.85 13.36
N GLN A 92 -13.60 -15.95 14.70
CA GLN A 92 -12.52 -15.49 15.60
C GLN A 92 -12.05 -14.06 15.29
N ALA A 93 -12.99 -13.15 15.03
CA ALA A 93 -12.74 -11.82 14.46
C ALA A 93 -11.89 -10.88 15.31
N LYS A 94 -11.70 -11.20 16.59
CA LYS A 94 -10.94 -10.43 17.58
C LYS A 94 -9.69 -11.15 18.09
N GLU A 95 -9.37 -12.32 17.54
CA GLU A 95 -8.22 -13.10 18.00
C GLU A 95 -6.90 -12.50 17.50
N GLY A 96 -6.02 -12.12 18.43
CA GLY A 96 -4.70 -11.59 18.14
C GLY A 96 -4.65 -10.10 17.80
N ASN A 97 -3.46 -9.66 17.39
CA ASN A 97 -3.16 -8.26 17.04
C ASN A 97 -2.90 -8.19 15.52
N PRO A 98 -3.65 -7.37 14.75
CA PRO A 98 -4.41 -6.20 15.18
C PRO A 98 -5.92 -6.42 15.35
N PHE A 99 -6.41 -7.65 15.17
CA PHE A 99 -7.84 -7.97 15.11
C PHE A 99 -8.63 -7.49 16.34
N GLY A 100 -8.22 -7.88 17.55
CA GLY A 100 -8.89 -7.46 18.80
C GLY A 100 -8.86 -5.94 18.97
N PRO A 101 -7.67 -5.31 19.07
CA PRO A 101 -7.54 -3.86 19.26
C PRO A 101 -8.29 -3.02 18.22
N PHE A 102 -8.37 -3.48 16.96
CA PHE A 102 -9.11 -2.79 15.91
C PHE A 102 -10.59 -2.63 16.25
N TRP A 103 -11.25 -3.71 16.68
CA TRP A 103 -12.67 -3.70 17.03
C TRP A 103 -12.92 -3.10 18.43
N ASP A 104 -12.00 -3.34 19.37
CA ASP A 104 -12.05 -2.79 20.74
C ASP A 104 -12.04 -1.26 20.74
N THR A 105 -11.30 -0.63 19.81
CA THR A 105 -11.26 0.83 19.64
C THR A 105 -12.65 1.45 19.47
N PHE A 106 -13.60 0.70 18.92
CA PHE A 106 -14.96 1.17 18.67
C PHE A 106 -16.02 0.50 19.56
N GLY A 107 -15.61 -0.23 20.60
CA GLY A 107 -16.53 -0.98 21.45
C GLY A 107 -17.35 -2.01 20.67
N VAL A 108 -16.71 -2.70 19.72
CA VAL A 108 -17.34 -3.74 18.91
C VAL A 108 -17.01 -5.12 19.46
N ASP A 109 -18.04 -5.80 19.93
CA ASP A 109 -18.10 -7.24 20.12
C ASP A 109 -19.06 -7.83 19.09
N PHE A 110 -18.82 -9.08 18.71
CA PHE A 110 -19.62 -9.81 17.74
C PHE A 110 -20.44 -10.88 18.43
N ASP A 111 -21.72 -10.91 18.12
CA ASP A 111 -22.70 -11.83 18.69
C ASP A 111 -22.76 -13.14 17.90
N ASP A 112 -22.40 -13.11 16.61
CA ASP A 112 -22.48 -14.28 15.72
C ASP A 112 -21.45 -14.22 14.58
N SER A 113 -21.26 -15.35 13.88
CA SER A 113 -20.38 -15.51 12.71
C SER A 113 -21.16 -15.99 11.48
N GLU A 114 -20.94 -15.36 10.34
CA GLU A 114 -21.54 -15.73 9.06
C GLU A 114 -20.46 -16.13 8.05
N PHE A 115 -20.70 -17.25 7.36
CA PHE A 115 -19.75 -17.81 6.40
C PHE A 115 -20.18 -17.54 4.96
N TYR A 116 -19.37 -16.76 4.25
CA TYR A 116 -19.73 -16.35 2.90
C TYR A 116 -19.29 -17.32 1.81
N ALA A 117 -18.56 -18.41 2.12
CA ALA A 117 -18.27 -19.45 1.14
C ALA A 117 -19.55 -19.92 0.41
N PRO A 118 -19.48 -20.16 -0.91
CA PRO A 118 -18.31 -20.12 -1.79
C PRO A 118 -18.09 -18.75 -2.50
N LEU A 119 -18.61 -17.64 -1.97
CA LEU A 119 -18.44 -16.32 -2.61
C LEU A 119 -16.98 -15.83 -2.53
N HIS A 120 -16.56 -15.06 -3.53
CA HIS A 120 -15.26 -14.38 -3.59
C HIS A 120 -15.44 -12.87 -3.79
N TYR A 121 -14.34 -12.12 -3.70
CA TYR A 121 -14.36 -10.65 -3.77
C TYR A 121 -14.08 -10.07 -5.17
N ASP A 122 -13.69 -10.91 -6.14
CA ASP A 122 -13.47 -10.45 -7.52
C ASP A 122 -14.80 -10.06 -8.19
N VAL A 123 -15.05 -8.75 -8.25
CA VAL A 123 -16.26 -8.13 -8.83
C VAL A 123 -16.09 -7.75 -10.31
N HIS A 124 -14.91 -7.97 -10.88
CA HIS A 124 -14.63 -7.62 -12.29
C HIS A 124 -15.04 -8.71 -13.26
N ARG A 125 -15.42 -9.88 -12.75
CA ARG A 125 -15.74 -11.07 -13.55
C ARG A 125 -17.01 -11.73 -13.02
N GLY A 126 -17.88 -12.15 -13.94
CA GLY A 126 -19.09 -12.90 -13.62
C GLY A 126 -20.16 -12.09 -12.88
N ASP A 127 -20.96 -12.78 -12.09
CA ASP A 127 -22.14 -12.28 -11.38
C ASP A 127 -21.88 -12.05 -9.88
N THR A 128 -20.60 -11.93 -9.47
CA THR A 128 -20.17 -11.86 -8.06
C THR A 128 -20.98 -10.86 -7.24
N ALA A 129 -21.12 -9.61 -7.72
CA ALA A 129 -21.84 -8.57 -7.00
C ALA A 129 -23.34 -8.91 -6.81
N GLN A 130 -23.97 -9.51 -7.82
CA GLN A 130 -25.35 -9.97 -7.73
C GLN A 130 -25.48 -11.08 -6.70
N ARG A 131 -24.61 -12.10 -6.73
CA ARG A 131 -24.62 -13.20 -5.76
C ARG A 131 -24.41 -12.73 -4.33
N TRP A 132 -23.57 -11.72 -4.12
CA TRP A 132 -23.42 -11.06 -2.81
C TRP A 132 -24.71 -10.38 -2.36
N ASN A 133 -25.36 -9.63 -3.24
CA ASN A 133 -26.61 -8.93 -2.93
C ASN A 133 -27.80 -9.89 -2.72
N ASP A 134 -27.83 -11.02 -3.43
CA ASP A 134 -28.85 -12.06 -3.28
C ASP A 134 -28.70 -12.80 -1.94
N LYS A 135 -27.44 -13.15 -1.57
CA LYS A 135 -27.16 -13.82 -0.29
C LYS A 135 -27.30 -12.86 0.90
N TYR A 136 -26.91 -11.61 0.72
CA TYR A 136 -26.89 -10.60 1.77
C TYR A 136 -27.67 -9.33 1.36
N PRO A 137 -29.01 -9.39 1.29
CA PRO A 137 -29.81 -8.24 0.92
C PRO A 137 -29.79 -7.16 2.02
N PRO A 138 -29.77 -5.84 1.69
CA PRO A 138 -29.68 -4.76 2.69
C PRO A 138 -30.79 -4.74 3.73
N SER A 139 -31.99 -5.25 3.40
CA SER A 139 -33.13 -5.34 4.31
C SER A 139 -32.90 -6.30 5.49
N ARG A 140 -32.03 -7.30 5.32
CA ARG A 140 -31.68 -8.29 6.36
C ARG A 140 -30.25 -8.10 6.87
N TRP A 141 -29.35 -7.66 5.98
CA TRP A 141 -27.94 -7.42 6.26
C TRP A 141 -27.60 -5.95 6.00
N PRO A 142 -28.00 -5.04 6.88
CA PRO A 142 -27.72 -3.62 6.71
C PRO A 142 -26.22 -3.33 6.77
N VAL A 143 -25.46 -4.12 7.53
CA VAL A 143 -24.01 -4.00 7.70
C VAL A 143 -23.33 -5.33 7.39
N LEU A 144 -22.32 -5.28 6.53
CA LEU A 144 -21.43 -6.41 6.25
C LEU A 144 -20.07 -6.12 6.91
N ALA A 145 -19.88 -6.63 8.13
CA ALA A 145 -18.62 -6.47 8.87
C ALA A 145 -17.70 -7.66 8.56
N PHE A 146 -16.48 -7.43 8.06
CA PHE A 146 -15.56 -8.49 7.65
C PHE A 146 -14.39 -8.61 8.62
N THR A 147 -13.91 -9.83 8.89
CA THR A 147 -12.70 -10.05 9.71
C THR A 147 -11.42 -9.46 9.12
N GLY A 148 -11.36 -9.37 7.79
CA GLY A 148 -10.30 -8.73 7.04
C GLY A 148 -10.89 -8.03 5.82
N ALA A 149 -10.07 -7.25 5.11
CA ALA A 149 -10.56 -6.52 3.95
C ALA A 149 -11.17 -7.47 2.89
N PRO A 150 -12.36 -7.16 2.35
CA PRO A 150 -12.96 -7.93 1.27
C PRO A 150 -12.27 -7.62 -0.08
N ALA A 151 -10.99 -7.97 -0.17
CA ALA A 151 -10.10 -7.61 -1.27
C ALA A 151 -8.96 -8.62 -1.43
N SER A 152 -8.41 -8.70 -2.64
CA SER A 152 -7.19 -9.45 -2.92
C SER A 152 -5.93 -8.68 -2.50
N PHE A 153 -4.86 -9.41 -2.22
CA PHE A 153 -3.50 -8.88 -2.09
C PHE A 153 -2.52 -9.72 -2.93
N PRO A 154 -1.70 -9.09 -3.79
CA PRO A 154 -1.69 -7.66 -4.13
C PRO A 154 -3.01 -7.19 -4.74
N VAL A 155 -3.21 -5.87 -4.78
CA VAL A 155 -4.40 -5.28 -5.41
C VAL A 155 -4.54 -5.77 -6.86
N GLN A 156 -5.76 -6.10 -7.30
CA GLN A 156 -6.05 -6.50 -8.68
C GLN A 156 -5.71 -5.39 -9.69
N GLU A 157 -5.32 -5.75 -10.91
CA GLU A 157 -4.90 -4.81 -11.96
C GLU A 157 -5.98 -3.78 -12.28
N GLU A 158 -7.23 -4.22 -12.32
CA GLU A 158 -8.43 -3.43 -12.60
C GLU A 158 -8.67 -2.32 -11.56
N ASN A 159 -8.12 -2.48 -10.34
CA ASN A 159 -8.30 -1.55 -9.22
C ASN A 159 -7.15 -0.54 -9.07
N LEU A 160 -6.09 -0.61 -9.89
CA LEU A 160 -4.92 0.26 -9.76
C LEU A 160 -5.25 1.74 -9.91
N SER A 161 -6.15 2.08 -10.84
CA SER A 161 -6.54 3.46 -11.15
C SER A 161 -7.29 4.12 -9.99
N LEU A 162 -7.85 3.33 -9.05
CA LEU A 162 -8.54 3.84 -7.87
C LEU A 162 -7.62 4.63 -6.92
N GLN A 163 -6.31 4.47 -7.06
CA GLN A 163 -5.33 5.30 -6.37
C GLN A 163 -5.53 6.81 -6.64
N ALA A 164 -6.14 7.19 -7.77
CA ALA A 164 -6.50 8.59 -8.07
C ALA A 164 -7.46 9.22 -7.05
N HIS A 165 -8.20 8.41 -6.29
CA HIS A 165 -9.12 8.89 -5.25
C HIS A 165 -8.47 9.05 -3.87
N LEU A 166 -7.25 8.52 -3.68
CA LEU A 166 -6.47 8.69 -2.45
C LEU A 166 -5.63 9.97 -2.52
N ALA A 167 -6.27 11.10 -2.20
CA ALA A 167 -5.59 12.38 -2.08
C ALA A 167 -5.09 12.61 -0.64
N TRP A 168 -3.80 12.94 -0.47
CA TRP A 168 -3.22 13.26 0.84
C TRP A 168 -4.00 14.37 1.57
N SER A 169 -4.10 14.25 2.89
CA SER A 169 -4.61 15.30 3.77
C SER A 169 -3.73 16.55 3.65
N ASP A 170 -4.30 17.72 3.95
CA ASP A 170 -3.55 18.98 3.86
C ASP A 170 -2.33 18.99 4.79
N SER A 171 -2.45 18.34 5.95
CA SER A 171 -1.35 18.18 6.90
C SER A 171 -0.17 17.40 6.30
N VAL A 172 -0.42 16.21 5.73
CA VAL A 172 0.63 15.39 5.10
C VAL A 172 1.24 16.11 3.91
N LEU A 173 0.40 16.68 3.04
CA LEU A 173 0.87 17.35 1.83
C LEU A 173 1.67 18.62 2.15
N HIS A 174 1.26 19.38 3.16
CA HIS A 174 1.97 20.57 3.62
C HIS A 174 3.37 20.20 4.14
N ARG A 175 3.48 19.19 5.00
CA ARG A 175 4.78 18.73 5.53
C ARG A 175 5.70 18.23 4.42
N ALA A 176 5.17 17.48 3.46
CA ALA A 176 5.94 17.00 2.32
C ALA A 176 6.45 18.15 1.45
N LYS A 177 5.57 19.09 1.08
CA LYS A 177 5.94 20.28 0.29
C LYS A 177 6.92 21.19 1.02
N HIS A 178 6.75 21.37 2.33
CA HIS A 178 7.67 22.15 3.16
C HIS A 178 9.07 21.53 3.12
N PHE A 179 9.20 20.22 3.36
CA PHE A 179 10.49 19.52 3.28
C PHE A 179 11.13 19.65 1.90
N VAL A 180 10.35 19.45 0.82
CA VAL A 180 10.85 19.62 -0.55
C VAL A 180 11.38 21.05 -0.75
N ALA A 181 10.63 22.07 -0.34
CA ALA A 181 11.01 23.47 -0.54
C ALA A 181 12.20 23.91 0.33
N SER A 182 12.33 23.40 1.55
CA SER A 182 13.39 23.78 2.48
C SER A 182 14.71 23.06 2.24
N THR A 183 14.66 21.83 1.71
CA THR A 183 15.79 20.91 1.75
C THR A 183 16.23 20.42 0.37
N LEU A 184 15.29 20.23 -0.56
CA LEU A 184 15.57 19.62 -1.85
C LEU A 184 15.66 20.68 -2.96
N LYS A 185 16.56 20.45 -3.93
CA LYS A 185 16.68 21.29 -5.12
C LYS A 185 16.17 20.53 -6.33
N ALA A 186 15.19 21.08 -7.03
CA ALA A 186 14.65 20.47 -8.24
C ALA A 186 15.62 20.59 -9.45
N PRO A 187 15.64 19.64 -10.38
CA PRO A 187 14.91 18.37 -10.31
C PRO A 187 15.55 17.43 -9.28
N PHE A 188 14.74 16.61 -8.59
CA PHE A 188 15.23 15.65 -7.61
C PHE A 188 14.75 14.22 -7.90
N VAL A 189 15.60 13.25 -7.53
CA VAL A 189 15.26 11.82 -7.56
C VAL A 189 14.74 11.42 -6.18
N GLY A 190 13.57 10.81 -6.12
CA GLY A 190 13.11 10.12 -4.92
C GLY A 190 13.48 8.65 -5.01
N ILE A 191 14.01 8.06 -3.95
CA ILE A 191 14.30 6.63 -3.90
C ILE A 191 13.70 5.99 -2.66
N HIS A 192 13.28 4.73 -2.80
CA HIS A 192 12.86 3.90 -1.67
C HIS A 192 13.82 2.72 -1.52
N LEU A 193 14.44 2.65 -0.34
CA LEU A 193 15.27 1.53 0.08
C LEU A 193 14.46 0.70 1.09
N ARG A 194 14.28 -0.59 0.78
CA ARG A 194 13.62 -1.53 1.68
C ARG A 194 14.66 -2.56 2.09
N ASN A 195 15.25 -2.36 3.27
CA ASN A 195 16.43 -3.07 3.75
C ASN A 195 16.38 -3.35 5.26
N GLY A 196 15.18 -3.42 5.83
CA GLY A 196 14.98 -3.98 7.17
C GLY A 196 15.22 -5.49 7.22
N ILE A 197 15.60 -6.00 8.39
CA ILE A 197 15.90 -7.43 8.61
C ILE A 197 14.72 -8.37 8.30
N ASP A 198 13.48 -7.90 8.49
CA ASP A 198 12.28 -8.63 8.11
C ASP A 198 12.16 -8.77 6.59
N TRP A 199 12.64 -7.77 5.86
CA TRP A 199 12.62 -7.75 4.40
C TRP A 199 13.65 -8.68 3.78
N GLU A 200 14.85 -8.78 4.36
CA GLU A 200 15.89 -9.70 3.89
C GLU A 200 15.37 -11.14 3.81
N ARG A 201 14.71 -11.59 4.88
CA ARG A 201 14.06 -12.92 4.94
C ARG A 201 12.91 -13.05 3.95
N ALA A 202 12.09 -12.00 3.79
CA ALA A 202 11.00 -12.04 2.81
C ALA A 202 11.53 -12.25 1.38
N CYS A 203 12.66 -11.64 1.02
CA CYS A 203 13.27 -11.80 -0.29
C CYS A 203 13.87 -13.19 -0.55
N GLU A 204 14.10 -14.01 0.47
CA GLU A 204 14.52 -15.42 0.29
C GLU A 204 13.42 -16.25 -0.38
N HIS A 205 12.15 -15.88 -0.20
CA HIS A 205 10.99 -16.59 -0.78
C HIS A 205 10.66 -16.20 -2.23
N LEU A 206 11.45 -15.32 -2.85
CA LEU A 206 11.16 -14.85 -4.22
C LEU A 206 11.30 -15.98 -5.26
N GLU A 207 12.20 -16.93 -5.04
CA GLU A 207 12.41 -18.07 -5.94
C GLU A 207 11.17 -18.99 -5.99
N ASP A 208 10.53 -19.22 -4.84
CA ASP A 208 9.32 -20.03 -4.72
C ASP A 208 8.05 -19.26 -5.10
N SER A 209 8.07 -17.93 -4.98
CA SER A 209 6.93 -17.05 -5.27
C SER A 209 7.33 -15.86 -6.14
N PRO A 210 7.40 -16.04 -7.48
CA PRO A 210 7.82 -14.97 -8.40
C PRO A 210 6.92 -13.73 -8.41
N LEU A 211 5.67 -13.87 -7.95
CA LEU A 211 4.68 -12.79 -7.79
C LEU A 211 4.54 -12.32 -6.33
N LEU A 212 5.57 -12.54 -5.51
CA LEU A 212 5.58 -12.16 -4.10
C LEU A 212 5.17 -10.69 -3.91
N PHE A 213 4.19 -10.48 -3.03
CA PHE A 213 3.68 -9.16 -2.65
C PHE A 213 3.34 -8.30 -3.89
N SER A 214 4.03 -7.17 -4.09
CA SER A 214 3.73 -6.25 -5.18
C SER A 214 4.62 -6.44 -6.41
N ALA A 215 5.36 -7.54 -6.52
CA ALA A 215 6.16 -7.89 -7.70
C ALA A 215 5.41 -7.72 -9.05
N PRO A 216 4.09 -7.99 -9.17
CA PRO A 216 3.33 -7.71 -10.39
C PRO A 216 3.47 -6.29 -10.96
N GLN A 217 3.79 -5.27 -10.15
CA GLN A 217 4.02 -3.91 -10.65
C GLN A 217 5.21 -3.81 -11.62
N CYS A 218 6.14 -4.77 -11.53
CA CYS A 218 7.31 -4.88 -12.38
C CYS A 218 7.13 -5.96 -13.44
N VAL A 219 6.82 -7.20 -13.02
CA VAL A 219 6.79 -8.37 -13.91
C VAL A 219 5.45 -8.58 -14.61
N GLY A 220 4.42 -7.80 -14.25
CA GLY A 220 3.05 -7.94 -14.72
C GLY A 220 2.26 -9.00 -13.93
N TYR A 221 0.92 -8.90 -13.98
CA TYR A 221 0.00 -9.71 -13.18
C TYR A 221 -0.03 -11.21 -13.53
N SER A 222 0.50 -11.57 -14.70
CA SER A 222 0.71 -12.96 -15.10
C SER A 222 2.20 -13.30 -15.25
N GLY A 223 3.11 -12.46 -14.74
CA GLY A 223 4.56 -12.65 -14.90
C GLY A 223 5.05 -12.47 -16.34
N GLN A 224 4.27 -11.81 -17.19
CA GLN A 224 4.51 -11.74 -18.64
C GLN A 224 5.76 -10.96 -19.05
N LYS A 225 6.36 -10.17 -18.14
CA LYS A 225 7.61 -9.42 -18.38
C LYS A 225 8.86 -10.18 -17.93
N GLY A 226 8.72 -11.46 -17.61
CA GLY A 226 9.82 -12.34 -17.21
C GLY A 226 10.03 -12.39 -15.69
N PRO A 227 11.00 -13.19 -15.23
CA PRO A 227 11.25 -13.40 -13.80
C PRO A 227 11.82 -12.13 -13.15
N LEU A 228 11.50 -11.95 -11.86
CA LEU A 228 12.07 -10.87 -11.06
C LEU A 228 13.43 -11.34 -10.51
N PRO A 229 14.55 -10.66 -10.82
CA PRO A 229 15.84 -11.01 -10.23
C PRO A 229 15.83 -10.74 -8.72
N ARG A 230 16.52 -11.57 -7.93
CA ARG A 230 16.65 -11.39 -6.46
C ARG A 230 17.13 -9.99 -6.08
N GLU A 231 18.04 -9.44 -6.90
CA GLU A 231 18.57 -8.08 -6.79
C GLU A 231 17.47 -6.99 -6.85
N ALA A 232 16.35 -7.24 -7.51
CA ALA A 232 15.22 -6.29 -7.55
C ALA A 232 14.35 -6.33 -6.28
N CYS A 233 14.46 -7.38 -5.47
CA CYS A 233 13.84 -7.48 -4.15
C CYS A 233 14.74 -6.88 -3.07
N LEU A 234 16.04 -7.19 -3.10
CA LEU A 234 17.04 -6.70 -2.15
C LEU A 234 18.31 -6.31 -2.90
N PRO A 235 18.41 -5.06 -3.40
CA PRO A 235 19.56 -4.62 -4.17
C PRO A 235 20.78 -4.43 -3.28
N GLN A 236 21.94 -4.87 -3.76
CA GLN A 236 23.24 -4.62 -3.16
C GLN A 236 23.60 -3.14 -3.26
N VAL A 237 24.48 -2.71 -2.36
CA VAL A 237 24.97 -1.33 -2.30
C VAL A 237 25.49 -0.86 -3.65
N ASP A 238 26.33 -1.65 -4.31
CA ASP A 238 26.92 -1.28 -5.60
C ASP A 238 25.87 -1.11 -6.71
N THR A 239 24.83 -1.95 -6.72
CA THR A 239 23.70 -1.83 -7.65
C THR A 239 22.95 -0.52 -7.42
N VAL A 240 22.61 -0.21 -6.17
CA VAL A 240 21.94 1.04 -5.79
C VAL A 240 22.77 2.24 -6.25
N LEU A 241 24.07 2.27 -5.92
CA LEU A 241 24.95 3.40 -6.25
C LEU A 241 25.13 3.55 -7.76
N ALA A 242 25.35 2.46 -8.50
CA ALA A 242 25.53 2.50 -9.95
C ALA A 242 24.26 2.92 -10.68
N GLN A 243 23.09 2.38 -10.30
CA GLN A 243 21.82 2.77 -10.88
C GLN A 243 21.46 4.21 -10.54
N LEU A 244 21.65 4.64 -9.30
CA LEU A 244 21.37 6.01 -8.87
C LEU A 244 22.22 7.02 -9.62
N LYS A 245 23.53 6.78 -9.81
CA LYS A 245 24.40 7.64 -10.65
C LYS A 245 23.86 7.80 -12.06
N ARG A 246 23.38 6.72 -12.69
CA ARG A 246 22.80 6.75 -14.03
C ARG A 246 21.53 7.61 -14.07
N VAL A 247 20.61 7.40 -13.13
CA VAL A 247 19.35 8.15 -13.03
C VAL A 247 19.61 9.63 -12.76
N VAL A 248 20.50 9.96 -11.81
CA VAL A 248 20.88 11.35 -11.47
C VAL A 248 21.44 12.07 -12.69
N ARG A 249 22.34 11.44 -13.45
CA ARG A 249 22.90 12.03 -14.68
C ARG A 249 21.84 12.23 -15.75
N ALA A 250 21.01 11.22 -16.00
CA ALA A 250 19.96 11.29 -17.01
C ALA A 250 18.94 12.40 -16.72
N LEU A 251 18.54 12.55 -15.46
CA LEU A 251 17.61 13.57 -15.00
C LEU A 251 18.26 14.96 -14.81
N LYS A 252 19.61 15.03 -14.79
CA LYS A 252 20.37 16.19 -14.31
C LYS A 252 19.88 16.63 -12.92
N ALA A 253 19.64 15.65 -12.05
CA ALA A 253 19.11 15.88 -10.71
C ALA A 253 20.10 16.70 -9.87
N ARG A 254 19.57 17.56 -9.00
CA ARG A 254 20.38 18.38 -8.08
C ARG A 254 20.42 17.84 -6.66
N THR A 255 19.39 17.09 -6.27
CA THR A 255 19.32 16.40 -4.98
C THR A 255 18.68 15.03 -5.12
N VAL A 256 18.93 14.15 -4.14
CA VAL A 256 18.24 12.87 -3.97
C VAL A 256 17.48 12.89 -2.64
N PHE A 257 16.25 12.41 -2.64
CA PHE A 257 15.51 12.11 -1.41
C PHE A 257 15.51 10.60 -1.19
N VAL A 258 15.83 10.16 0.02
CA VAL A 258 15.85 8.76 0.41
C VAL A 258 14.78 8.51 1.46
N ALA A 259 13.85 7.60 1.15
CA ALA A 259 12.98 6.96 2.13
C ALA A 259 13.50 5.55 2.41
N SER A 260 13.68 5.19 3.69
CA SER A 260 14.07 3.85 4.09
C SER A 260 13.31 3.37 5.31
N ASP A 261 13.16 2.06 5.44
CA ASP A 261 12.62 1.43 6.64
C ASP A 261 13.68 1.07 7.69
N ASN A 262 14.96 1.15 7.32
CA ASN A 262 16.08 0.85 8.19
C ASN A 262 17.30 1.74 7.88
N ASP A 263 18.12 1.37 6.88
CA ASP A 263 19.31 2.14 6.51
C ASP A 263 19.04 3.04 5.30
N HIS A 264 19.23 4.35 5.45
CA HIS A 264 19.11 5.32 4.37
C HIS A 264 20.35 5.38 3.46
N MET A 265 21.45 4.72 3.83
CA MET A 265 22.70 4.65 3.06
C MET A 265 23.29 6.04 2.72
N LEU A 266 22.94 7.10 3.48
CA LEU A 266 23.32 8.48 3.16
C LEU A 266 24.84 8.67 3.01
N PRO A 267 25.72 8.11 3.86
CA PRO A 267 27.16 8.28 3.70
C PRO A 267 27.67 7.69 2.37
N ALA A 268 27.24 6.48 2.01
CA ALA A 268 27.63 5.81 0.78
C ALA A 268 27.10 6.54 -0.45
N ILE A 269 25.83 6.96 -0.42
CA ILE A 269 25.20 7.70 -1.51
C ILE A 269 25.88 9.06 -1.72
N ASN A 270 26.11 9.83 -0.65
CA ASN A 270 26.73 11.14 -0.75
C ASN A 270 28.17 11.05 -1.28
N LYS A 271 28.97 10.10 -0.80
CA LYS A 271 30.31 9.84 -1.34
C LYS A 271 30.27 9.48 -2.83
N ALA A 272 29.29 8.67 -3.23
CA ALA A 272 29.14 8.26 -4.62
C ALA A 272 28.71 9.40 -5.55
N LEU A 273 27.92 10.36 -5.05
CA LEU A 273 27.35 11.46 -5.81
C LEU A 273 28.14 12.77 -5.73
N GLU A 274 29.16 12.85 -4.87
CA GLU A 274 30.06 14.00 -4.73
C GLU A 274 30.64 14.50 -6.07
N PRO A 275 31.14 13.65 -6.99
CA PRO A 275 31.65 14.11 -8.28
C PRO A 275 30.58 14.72 -9.21
N LEU A 276 29.29 14.54 -8.88
CA LEU A 276 28.17 15.11 -9.62
C LEU A 276 27.62 16.37 -8.94
N HIS A 277 28.20 16.79 -7.81
CA HIS A 277 27.71 17.89 -6.97
C HIS A 277 26.24 17.72 -6.53
N VAL A 278 25.84 16.47 -6.24
CA VAL A 278 24.49 16.11 -5.80
C VAL A 278 24.55 15.57 -4.38
N VAL A 279 23.60 16.02 -3.54
CA VAL A 279 23.48 15.61 -2.14
C VAL A 279 22.17 14.85 -1.93
N ALA A 280 22.25 13.78 -1.15
CA ALA A 280 21.13 12.97 -0.71
C ALA A 280 20.68 13.36 0.70
N HIS A 281 19.36 13.44 0.88
CA HIS A 281 18.70 13.79 2.13
C HIS A 281 17.67 12.72 2.50
N ALA A 282 17.56 12.43 3.79
CA ALA A 282 16.44 11.71 4.37
C ALA A 282 15.73 12.61 5.38
N ARG A 283 14.51 12.25 5.77
CA ARG A 283 13.75 13.00 6.76
C ARG A 283 13.97 12.40 8.14
N GLU A 284 14.17 13.26 9.14
CA GLU A 284 14.35 12.88 10.54
C GLU A 284 13.36 13.63 11.45
N PRO A 285 12.49 12.94 12.21
CA PRO A 285 12.26 11.49 12.15
C PRO A 285 11.56 11.08 10.84
N SER A 286 11.77 9.85 10.37
CA SER A 286 10.97 9.29 9.26
C SER A 286 9.49 9.20 9.66
N GLU A 287 8.61 9.61 8.73
CA GLU A 287 7.16 9.38 8.83
C GLU A 287 6.73 8.79 7.47
N PRO A 288 6.30 7.52 7.42
CA PRO A 288 6.07 6.81 6.16
C PRO A 288 5.10 7.52 5.20
N HIS A 289 4.05 8.14 5.73
CA HIS A 289 3.04 8.84 4.93
C HIS A 289 3.59 10.12 4.28
N VAL A 290 4.40 10.89 5.01
CA VAL A 290 5.06 12.10 4.48
C VAL A 290 6.14 11.69 3.48
N ASP A 291 6.88 10.61 3.74
CA ASP A 291 7.90 10.09 2.83
C ASP A 291 7.27 9.63 1.51
N LEU A 292 6.12 8.92 1.53
CA LEU A 292 5.36 8.60 0.32
C LEU A 292 4.89 9.84 -0.43
N ALA A 293 4.44 10.88 0.28
CA ALA A 293 4.05 12.13 -0.35
C ALA A 293 5.24 12.82 -1.03
N ILE A 294 6.43 12.83 -0.41
CA ILE A 294 7.66 13.36 -1.03
C ILE A 294 8.07 12.53 -2.25
N LEU A 295 8.02 11.19 -2.17
CA LEU A 295 8.29 10.31 -3.31
C LEU A 295 7.29 10.54 -4.47
N GLY A 296 6.03 10.82 -4.14
CA GLY A 296 5.01 11.23 -5.11
C GLY A 296 5.35 12.53 -5.83
N LEU A 297 6.01 13.47 -5.16
CA LEU A 297 6.42 14.77 -5.72
C LEU A 297 7.75 14.72 -6.50
N ALA A 298 8.49 13.61 -6.48
CA ALA A 298 9.78 13.50 -7.15
C ALA A 298 9.69 13.66 -8.67
N ASN A 299 10.73 14.23 -9.29
CA ASN A 299 10.80 14.30 -10.75
C ASN A 299 11.00 12.91 -11.36
N HIS A 300 11.73 12.03 -10.68
CA HIS A 300 11.82 10.61 -10.98
C HIS A 300 11.83 9.81 -9.70
N PHE A 301 11.11 8.68 -9.66
CA PHE A 301 11.10 7.76 -8.52
C PHE A 301 11.82 6.47 -8.86
N VAL A 302 12.70 5.98 -7.96
CA VAL A 302 13.24 4.62 -8.03
C VAL A 302 12.72 3.80 -6.85
N GLY A 303 11.87 2.82 -7.15
CA GLY A 303 11.20 1.99 -6.16
C GLY A 303 11.75 0.57 -6.05
N ASN A 304 11.22 -0.17 -5.09
CA ASN A 304 11.44 -1.62 -4.94
C ASN A 304 10.26 -2.38 -5.53
N CYS A 305 10.52 -3.36 -6.42
CA CYS A 305 9.47 -4.09 -7.14
C CYS A 305 8.54 -4.89 -6.24
N VAL A 306 9.06 -5.46 -5.14
CA VAL A 306 8.30 -6.38 -4.27
C VAL A 306 7.53 -5.60 -3.20
N SER A 307 7.97 -4.39 -2.86
CA SER A 307 7.39 -3.58 -1.78
C SER A 307 6.02 -2.96 -2.14
N SER A 308 5.01 -3.25 -1.34
CA SER A 308 3.70 -2.59 -1.39
C SER A 308 3.74 -1.10 -1.01
N PHE A 309 4.78 -0.68 -0.28
CA PHE A 309 5.04 0.74 -0.01
C PHE A 309 5.49 1.47 -1.28
N SER A 310 6.41 0.88 -2.06
CA SER A 310 6.74 1.39 -3.40
C SER A 310 5.56 1.31 -4.36
N ALA A 311 4.73 0.27 -4.27
CA ALA A 311 3.54 0.12 -5.11
C ALA A 311 2.55 1.27 -4.91
N PHE A 312 2.37 1.73 -3.67
CA PHE A 312 1.57 2.92 -3.39
C PHE A 312 2.09 4.15 -4.15
N ALA A 313 3.39 4.45 -4.01
CA ALA A 313 4.02 5.59 -4.68
C ALA A 313 3.96 5.45 -6.21
N LYS A 314 4.23 4.24 -6.75
CA LYS A 314 4.14 3.93 -8.18
C LYS A 314 2.75 4.22 -8.72
N ARG A 315 1.70 3.68 -8.12
CA ARG A 315 0.31 3.92 -8.57
C ARG A 315 -0.04 5.40 -8.53
N HIS A 316 0.35 6.11 -7.47
CA HIS A 316 0.09 7.54 -7.35
C HIS A 316 0.78 8.33 -8.48
N ARG A 317 2.00 7.94 -8.84
CA ARG A 317 2.75 8.54 -9.94
C ARG A 317 2.16 8.19 -11.30
N ASP A 318 1.70 6.96 -11.49
CA ASP A 318 1.09 6.51 -12.74
C ASP A 318 -0.18 7.29 -13.08
N VAL A 319 -1.06 7.52 -12.09
CA VAL A 319 -2.29 8.32 -12.30
C VAL A 319 -1.99 9.78 -12.64
N LEU A 320 -0.77 10.27 -12.36
CA LEU A 320 -0.29 11.60 -12.69
C LEU A 320 0.63 11.62 -13.93
N GLY A 321 0.89 10.48 -14.57
CA GLY A 321 1.81 10.36 -15.70
C GLY A 321 3.28 10.63 -15.34
N LEU A 322 3.68 10.40 -14.09
CA LEU A 322 5.04 10.70 -13.59
C LEU A 322 5.98 9.50 -13.71
N SER A 323 7.24 9.78 -14.08
CA SER A 323 8.25 8.76 -14.37
C SER A 323 8.66 7.94 -13.14
N THR A 324 8.74 6.62 -13.28
CA THR A 324 9.19 5.69 -12.23
C THR A 324 10.05 4.58 -12.84
N SER A 325 11.10 4.17 -12.14
CA SER A 325 11.88 2.96 -12.42
C SER A 325 12.01 2.10 -11.15
N PHE A 326 12.59 0.91 -11.27
CA PHE A 326 12.80 0.02 -10.14
C PHE A 326 14.24 -0.47 -10.04
N TRP A 327 14.68 -0.82 -8.84
CA TRP A 327 16.01 -1.41 -8.64
C TRP A 327 16.19 -2.69 -9.45
N ALA A 328 17.30 -2.78 -10.17
CA ALA A 328 17.68 -3.95 -10.96
C ALA A 328 16.60 -4.46 -11.94
N PHE A 329 15.64 -3.62 -12.33
CA PHE A 329 14.55 -4.00 -13.23
C PHE A 329 14.18 -2.87 -14.23
N PRO A 330 14.04 -3.18 -15.54
CA PRO A 330 14.33 -4.47 -16.17
C PRO A 330 15.81 -4.85 -16.02
N PRO A 331 16.16 -6.15 -16.03
CA PRO A 331 17.56 -6.55 -15.98
C PRO A 331 18.32 -5.96 -17.16
N PRO A 332 19.62 -5.63 -17.02
CA PRO A 332 20.43 -5.19 -18.14
C PRO A 332 20.33 -6.20 -19.29
N ALA A 333 20.21 -5.72 -20.52
CA ALA A 333 20.31 -6.60 -21.68
C ALA A 333 21.64 -7.39 -21.58
N LYS A 334 21.58 -8.72 -21.72
CA LYS A 334 22.80 -9.53 -21.81
C LYS A 334 23.62 -8.97 -22.99
N PRO A 335 24.93 -8.71 -22.84
CA PRO A 335 25.76 -8.38 -23.98
C PRO A 335 25.63 -9.51 -25.01
N HIS A 336 25.37 -9.15 -26.26
CA HIS A 336 25.30 -10.12 -27.35
C HIS A 336 26.66 -10.84 -27.46
N PRO A 337 26.72 -12.19 -27.53
CA PRO A 337 27.98 -12.94 -27.60
C PRO A 337 28.80 -12.77 -28.89
N HIS A 338 28.49 -11.79 -29.75
CA HIS A 338 29.14 -11.62 -31.05
C HIS A 338 29.47 -10.16 -31.32
N GLN A 339 30.53 -9.69 -30.65
CA GLN A 339 31.37 -8.58 -31.12
C GLN A 339 32.79 -8.74 -30.56
N GLU A 340 33.32 -9.96 -30.65
CA GLU A 340 34.76 -10.22 -30.69
C GLU A 340 34.99 -11.17 -31.87
N LEU A 341 35.35 -10.58 -33.01
CA LEU A 341 36.11 -11.18 -34.09
C LEU A 341 37.01 -10.11 -34.67
#